data_AF-G8SKY3-F1
#
_entry.id   AF-G8SKY3-F1
#
_cell.length_a   1.000
_cell.length_b   1.000
_cell.length_c   1.000
_cell.angle_alpha   90.00
_cell.angle_beta   90.00
_cell.angle_gamma   90.00
#
_symmetry.space_group_name_H-M   'P 1'
#
loop_
_entity.id
_entity.type
_entity.pdbx_description
1 polymer ?
#
loop_
_entity_poly.entity_id
_entity_poly.type
_entity_poly.pdbx_seq_one_letter_code
_entity_poly.pdbx_strand_id
1 'polypeptide(L)'
;MSWGQPCRLGPRPWERLGLEWRLRPVAPNHGKPVIVSEFESAAWQGGLLIWISGEAELDAVRVSDDQAVSKHYDLTGLDDLEVLLGELDALLTSGRVPDAAVVHQHPFCQIPAIAGQHGAIVPRSGR
;
A
#
# COMPACT_ATOMS: atom_id res chain seq x y z
N MET A 1 32.43 31.68 -16.40
CA MET A 1 31.14 31.41 -15.74
C MET A 1 31.01 29.91 -15.60
N SER A 2 31.19 29.38 -14.39
CA SER A 2 31.11 27.94 -14.11
C SER A 2 29.71 27.63 -13.59
N TRP A 3 28.99 26.73 -14.26
CA TRP A 3 27.72 26.23 -13.76
C TRP A 3 28.01 25.28 -12.60
N GLY A 4 27.43 25.55 -11.43
CA GLY A 4 27.50 24.68 -10.27
C GLY A 4 27.03 23.27 -10.66
N GLN A 5 27.77 22.25 -10.21
CA GLN A 5 27.37 20.87 -10.41
C GLN A 5 25.95 20.67 -9.85
N PRO A 6 25.05 19.96 -10.57
CA PRO A 6 23.75 19.61 -10.02
C PRO A 6 24.00 18.76 -8.77
N CYS A 7 23.35 19.12 -7.66
CA CYS A 7 23.32 18.32 -6.45
C CYS A 7 22.90 16.90 -6.85
N ARG A 8 23.84 15.94 -6.84
CA ARG A 8 23.49 14.53 -6.90
C ARG A 8 22.82 14.20 -5.58
N LEU A 9 21.49 14.34 -5.53
CA LEU A 9 20.70 13.60 -4.56
C LEU A 9 21.09 12.14 -4.80
N GLY A 10 21.62 11.47 -3.78
CA GLY A 10 21.79 10.02 -3.81
C GLY A 10 20.44 9.36 -4.12
N PRO A 11 20.42 8.09 -4.53
CA PRO A 11 19.17 7.42 -4.87
C PRO A 11 18.21 7.56 -3.69
N ARG A 12 16.99 8.01 -3.96
CA ARG A 12 16.01 8.24 -2.89
C ARG A 12 15.73 6.88 -2.23
N PRO A 13 15.40 6.82 -0.93
CA PRO A 13 15.20 5.55 -0.22
C PRO A 13 14.30 4.56 -0.98
N TRP A 14 13.26 5.06 -1.67
CA TRP A 14 12.33 4.26 -2.47
C TRP A 14 12.92 3.66 -3.75
N GLU A 15 13.95 4.27 -4.38
CA GLU A 15 14.60 3.71 -5.57
C GLU A 15 15.35 2.40 -5.24
N ARG A 16 15.77 2.25 -3.99
CA ARG A 16 16.46 1.05 -3.50
C ARG A 16 15.52 -0.09 -3.14
N LEU A 17 14.23 0.19 -2.99
CA LEU A 17 13.22 -0.80 -2.58
C LEU A 17 12.79 -1.71 -3.74
N GLY A 18 13.16 -1.39 -4.98
CA GLY A 18 12.61 -2.07 -6.16
C GLY A 18 11.09 -1.97 -6.21
N LEU A 19 10.54 -0.85 -5.70
CA LEU A 19 9.12 -0.64 -5.53
C LEU A 19 8.48 -0.30 -6.88
N GLU A 20 7.59 -1.15 -7.35
CA GLU A 20 6.63 -0.78 -8.40
C GLU A 20 5.40 -0.17 -7.73
N TRP A 21 4.95 0.99 -8.22
CA TRP A 21 3.82 1.72 -7.66
C TRP A 21 2.83 2.06 -8.77
N ARG A 22 1.54 1.77 -8.56
CA ARG A 22 0.46 2.00 -9.53
C ARG A 22 -0.70 2.73 -8.87
N LEU A 23 -1.00 3.92 -9.39
CA LEU A 23 -2.19 4.67 -9.00
C LEU A 23 -3.36 4.29 -9.91
N ARG A 24 -4.47 3.88 -9.31
CA ARG A 24 -5.71 3.59 -10.05
C ARG A 24 -6.51 4.88 -10.24
N PRO A 25 -7.31 4.98 -11.32
CA PRO A 25 -8.32 6.04 -11.43
C PRO A 25 -9.24 6.03 -10.21
N VAL A 26 -9.67 7.23 -9.79
CA VAL A 26 -10.65 7.36 -8.70
C VAL A 26 -11.90 6.59 -9.07
N ALA A 27 -12.34 5.71 -8.18
CA ALA A 27 -13.52 4.88 -8.34
C ALA A 27 -14.34 4.89 -7.05
N PRO A 28 -15.65 4.61 -7.11
CA PRO A 28 -16.44 4.44 -5.89
C PRO A 28 -16.08 3.12 -5.18
N ASN A 29 -15.84 3.20 -3.87
CA ASN A 29 -15.76 2.06 -2.96
C ASN A 29 -16.74 2.31 -1.80
N HIS A 30 -17.65 1.37 -1.53
CA HIS A 30 -18.76 1.51 -0.57
C HIS A 30 -19.56 2.83 -0.71
N GLY A 31 -19.73 3.32 -1.94
CA GLY A 31 -20.46 4.57 -2.22
C GLY A 31 -19.67 5.85 -1.99
N LYS A 32 -18.39 5.76 -1.59
CA LYS A 32 -17.48 6.91 -1.42
C LYS A 32 -16.38 6.86 -2.50
N PRO A 33 -15.97 7.99 -3.10
CA PRO A 33 -14.84 7.97 -4.01
C PRO A 33 -13.54 7.72 -3.24
N VAL A 34 -12.73 6.82 -3.80
CA VAL A 34 -11.46 6.38 -3.22
C VAL A 34 -10.34 6.54 -4.24
N ILE A 35 -9.17 6.96 -3.76
CA ILE A 35 -7.91 6.83 -4.47
C ILE A 35 -7.31 5.50 -4.05
N VAL A 36 -7.10 4.60 -5.01
CA VAL A 36 -6.45 3.31 -4.76
C VAL A 36 -5.04 3.36 -5.31
N SER A 37 -4.10 3.04 -4.44
CA SER A 37 -2.68 2.99 -4.75
C SER A 37 -2.15 1.60 -4.46
N GLU A 38 -1.63 0.91 -5.47
CA GLU A 38 -1.11 -0.44 -5.37
C GLU A 38 0.43 -0.38 -5.40
N PHE A 39 1.09 -1.25 -4.64
CA PHE A 39 2.53 -1.35 -4.62
C PHE A 39 3.02 -2.79 -4.54
N GLU A 40 4.18 -3.03 -5.15
CA GLU A 40 4.86 -4.32 -5.14
C GLU A 40 6.37 -4.11 -4.94
N SER A 41 6.99 -4.94 -4.12
CA SER A 41 8.42 -4.99 -3.85
C SER A 41 8.86 -6.45 -3.70
N ALA A 42 10.17 -6.69 -3.52
CA ALA A 42 10.68 -8.05 -3.32
C ALA A 42 10.15 -8.72 -2.04
N ALA A 43 9.75 -7.94 -1.02
CA ALA A 43 9.34 -8.47 0.30
C ALA A 43 7.84 -8.30 0.59
N TRP A 44 7.19 -7.31 -0.01
CA TRP A 44 5.81 -6.93 0.27
C TRP A 44 5.05 -6.57 -0.99
N GLN A 45 3.76 -6.88 -1.01
CA GLN A 45 2.79 -6.40 -1.99
C GLN A 45 1.53 -5.92 -1.29
N GLY A 46 0.85 -4.91 -1.82
CA GLY A 46 -0.31 -4.36 -1.14
C GLY A 46 -0.84 -3.08 -1.76
N GLY A 47 -1.54 -2.30 -0.95
CA GLY A 47 -1.97 -0.99 -1.34
C GLY A 47 -2.41 -0.09 -0.20
N LEU A 48 -2.63 1.17 -0.57
CA LEU A 48 -3.16 2.24 0.24
C LEU A 48 -4.43 2.75 -0.42
N LEU A 49 -5.54 2.72 0.32
CA LEU A 49 -6.79 3.35 -0.04
C LEU A 49 -6.91 4.65 0.74
N ILE A 50 -7.28 5.72 0.06
CA ILE A 50 -7.61 6.99 0.71
C ILE A 50 -8.98 7.43 0.20
N TRP A 51 -9.95 7.48 1.10
CA TRP A 51 -11.28 8.01 0.80
C TRP A 51 -11.29 9.53 0.98
N ILE A 52 -12.09 10.22 0.16
CA ILE A 52 -12.24 11.68 0.29
C ILE A 52 -12.81 12.12 1.64
N SER A 53 -13.41 11.20 2.39
CA SER A 53 -13.93 11.46 3.74
C SER A 53 -12.83 11.62 4.79
N GLY A 54 -11.57 11.39 4.43
CA GLY A 54 -10.45 11.38 5.36
C GLY A 54 -10.20 10.00 5.97
N GLU A 55 -10.82 8.94 5.49
CA GLU A 55 -10.47 7.57 5.90
C GLU A 55 -9.29 7.08 5.03
N ALA A 56 -8.42 6.25 5.59
CA ALA A 56 -7.44 5.51 4.81
C ALA A 56 -7.22 4.10 5.33
N GLU A 57 -6.86 3.20 4.43
CA GLU A 57 -6.59 1.79 4.75
C GLU A 57 -5.28 1.37 4.09
N LEU A 58 -4.35 0.88 4.91
CA LEU A 58 -3.17 0.15 4.46
C LEU A 58 -3.50 -1.33 4.52
N ASP A 59 -3.25 -2.05 3.42
CA ASP A 59 -3.29 -3.51 3.37
C ASP A 59 -2.02 -4.01 2.66
N ALA A 60 -1.25 -4.86 3.33
CA ALA A 60 0.02 -5.37 2.82
C ALA A 60 0.24 -6.83 3.21
N VAL A 61 0.68 -7.64 2.25
CA VAL A 61 1.02 -9.05 2.43
C VAL A 61 2.52 -9.25 2.20
N ARG A 62 3.16 -9.96 3.12
CA ARG A 62 4.56 -10.35 3.01
C ARG A 62 4.72 -11.55 2.08
N VAL A 63 5.59 -11.43 1.09
CA VAL A 63 5.76 -12.43 0.02
C VAL A 63 6.33 -13.76 0.54
N SER A 64 7.13 -13.74 1.61
CA SER A 64 7.85 -14.92 2.08
C SER A 64 7.01 -15.91 2.89
N ASP A 65 6.00 -15.42 3.61
CA ASP A 65 5.25 -16.18 4.63
C ASP A 65 3.77 -15.82 4.70
N ASP A 66 3.27 -15.04 3.74
CA ASP A 66 1.89 -14.56 3.65
C ASP A 66 1.35 -13.85 4.90
N GLN A 67 2.25 -13.30 5.72
CA GLN A 67 1.82 -12.43 6.81
C GLN A 67 1.14 -11.19 6.21
N ALA A 68 -0.15 -11.04 6.48
CA ALA A 68 -0.94 -9.88 6.13
C ALA A 68 -0.98 -8.88 7.28
N VAL A 69 -0.90 -7.61 6.93
CA VAL A 69 -0.91 -6.44 7.81
C VAL A 69 -1.95 -5.49 7.24
N SER A 70 -3.01 -5.23 8.01
CA SER A 70 -4.01 -4.21 7.68
C SER A 70 -4.13 -3.19 8.79
N LYS A 71 -4.28 -1.92 8.44
CA LYS A 71 -4.54 -0.85 9.39
C LYS A 71 -5.44 0.22 8.79
N HIS A 72 -6.50 0.55 9.52
CA HIS A 72 -7.38 1.68 9.26
C HIS A 72 -6.83 2.95 9.92
N TYR A 73 -6.97 4.08 9.25
CA TYR A 73 -6.58 5.40 9.70
C TYR A 73 -7.72 6.38 9.51
N ASP A 74 -7.90 7.25 10.50
CA ASP A 74 -8.73 8.45 10.38
C ASP A 74 -7.81 9.66 10.19
N LEU A 75 -7.73 10.16 8.95
CA LEU A 75 -6.94 11.31 8.54
C LEU A 75 -7.73 12.59 8.82
N THR A 76 -7.32 13.32 9.86
CA THR A 76 -7.85 14.64 10.20
C THR A 76 -7.07 15.78 9.54
N GLY A 77 -5.84 15.51 9.09
CA GLY A 77 -4.99 16.47 8.41
C GLY A 77 -3.78 15.84 7.71
N LEU A 78 -2.87 16.70 7.24
CA LEU A 78 -1.65 16.27 6.56
C LEU A 78 -0.70 15.49 7.48
N ASP A 79 -0.63 15.85 8.76
CA ASP A 79 0.24 15.20 9.74
C ASP A 79 -0.11 13.70 9.88
N ASP A 80 -1.39 13.34 9.84
CA ASP A 80 -1.84 11.94 9.89
C ASP A 80 -1.41 11.17 8.63
N LEU A 81 -1.43 11.82 7.47
CA LEU A 81 -0.93 11.24 6.22
C LEU A 81 0.58 11.03 6.26
N GLU A 82 1.34 11.96 6.84
CA GLU A 82 2.78 11.80 7.01
C GLU A 82 3.13 10.64 7.94
N VAL A 83 2.36 10.47 9.03
CA VAL A 83 2.48 9.31 9.92
C VAL A 83 2.22 8.01 9.18
N LEU A 84 1.13 7.93 8.41
CA LEU A 84 0.81 6.75 7.59
C LEU A 84 1.95 6.41 6.62
N LEU A 85 2.45 7.41 5.88
CA LEU A 85 3.53 7.20 4.91
C LEU A 85 4.85 6.80 5.59
N GLY A 86 5.13 7.31 6.79
CA GLY A 86 6.28 6.90 7.59
C GLY A 86 6.17 5.46 8.10
N GLU A 87 4.96 5.03 8.49
CA GLU A 87 4.70 3.63 8.87
C GLU A 87 4.83 2.68 7.68
N LEU A 88 4.34 3.07 6.49
CA LEU A 88 4.55 2.32 5.25
C LEU A 88 6.04 2.20 4.90
N ASP A 89 6.81 3.30 5.00
CA ASP A 89 8.27 3.25 4.78
C ASP A 89 8.96 2.29 5.77
N ALA A 90 8.62 2.36 7.06
CA ALA A 90 9.17 1.47 8.07
C ALA A 90 8.81 0.00 7.81
N LEU A 91 7.59 -0.28 7.35
CA LEU A 91 7.16 -1.62 6.96
C LEU A 91 7.96 -2.15 5.77
N LEU A 92 8.10 -1.35 4.71
CA LEU A 92 8.78 -1.74 3.48
C LEU A 92 10.30 -1.89 3.67
N THR A 93 10.91 -1.04 4.49
CA THR A 93 12.37 -1.01 4.67
C THR A 93 12.87 -1.97 5.75
N SER A 94 12.11 -2.15 6.83
CA SER A 94 12.56 -2.87 8.03
C SER A 94 11.62 -3.99 8.47
N GLY A 95 10.49 -4.17 7.79
CA GLY A 95 9.46 -5.13 8.19
C GLY A 95 8.73 -4.75 9.48
N ARG A 96 8.89 -3.50 9.94
CA ARG A 96 8.24 -3.01 11.16
C ARG A 96 6.74 -2.89 10.92
N VAL A 97 5.97 -3.73 11.60
CA VAL A 97 4.51 -3.68 11.58
C VAL A 97 4.05 -2.39 12.28
N PRO A 98 3.13 -1.60 11.68
CA PRO A 98 2.56 -0.44 12.32
C PRO A 98 1.87 -0.78 13.64
N ASP A 99 1.91 0.14 14.61
CA ASP A 99 1.20 -0.06 15.87
C ASP A 99 -0.32 -0.15 15.63
N ALA A 100 -1.00 -1.01 16.38
CA ALA A 100 -2.43 -1.31 16.24
C ALA A 100 -2.87 -1.92 14.90
N ALA A 101 -1.93 -2.29 14.02
CA ALA A 101 -2.27 -3.04 12.81
C ALA A 101 -2.81 -4.44 13.16
N VAL A 102 -3.80 -4.88 12.41
CA VAL A 102 -4.29 -6.26 12.45
C VAL A 102 -3.33 -7.12 11.66
N VAL A 103 -2.77 -8.14 12.32
CA VAL A 103 -1.87 -9.12 11.70
C VAL A 103 -2.55 -10.47 11.61
N HIS A 104 -2.56 -11.05 10.43
CA HIS A 104 -3.10 -12.39 10.20
C HIS A 104 -2.31 -13.14 9.13
N GLN A 105 -2.56 -14.43 8.99
CA GLN A 105 -2.01 -15.24 7.92
C GLN A 105 -3.01 -15.25 6.78
N HIS A 106 -2.64 -14.72 5.62
CA HIS A 106 -3.48 -14.82 4.44
C HIS A 106 -3.15 -16.16 3.74
N PRO A 107 -4.08 -17.11 3.62
CA PRO A 107 -3.80 -18.26 2.76
C PRO A 107 -3.54 -17.73 1.33
N PHE A 108 -2.46 -18.16 0.67
CA PHE A 108 -2.17 -17.85 -0.74
C PHE A 108 -3.40 -18.16 -1.62
N CYS A 109 -4.28 -17.18 -1.81
CA CYS A 109 -5.27 -17.13 -2.85
C CYS A 109 -5.88 -15.72 -2.86
N GLN A 110 -5.41 -14.91 -3.82
CA GLN A 110 -5.99 -13.63 -4.24
C GLN A 110 -5.97 -12.54 -3.15
N ILE A 111 -5.09 -11.55 -3.29
CA ILE A 111 -5.47 -10.19 -2.86
C ILE A 111 -6.64 -9.85 -3.78
N PRO A 112 -7.91 -9.81 -3.30
CA PRO A 112 -8.98 -9.32 -4.13
C PRO A 112 -8.58 -7.90 -4.51
N ALA A 113 -8.70 -7.56 -5.80
CA ALA A 113 -8.48 -6.20 -6.26
C ALA A 113 -9.09 -5.25 -5.24
N ILE A 114 -8.28 -4.32 -4.75
CA ILE A 114 -8.52 -3.46 -3.58
C ILE A 114 -9.85 -2.64 -3.67
N ALA A 115 -10.59 -2.78 -4.77
CA ALA A 115 -11.91 -2.22 -5.02
C ALA A 115 -13.09 -3.22 -4.93
N GLY A 116 -12.98 -4.37 -4.23
CA GLY A 116 -14.03 -5.40 -4.35
C GLY A 116 -14.20 -6.38 -3.19
N GLN A 117 -14.46 -5.92 -1.97
CA GLN A 117 -15.22 -6.76 -1.03
C GLN A 117 -16.70 -6.74 -1.43
N HIS A 118 -17.06 -7.60 -2.40
CA HIS A 118 -18.33 -8.32 -2.60
C HIS A 118 -18.54 -8.63 -4.10
N GLY A 119 -18.34 -9.89 -4.50
CA GLY A 119 -18.78 -10.37 -5.83
C GLY A 119 -18.07 -11.62 -6.35
N ALA A 120 -18.65 -12.78 -6.05
CA ALA A 120 -18.51 -14.08 -6.74
C ALA A 120 -17.10 -14.66 -6.95
N ILE A 121 -16.81 -15.71 -6.17
CA ILE A 121 -15.82 -16.74 -6.50
C ILE A 121 -16.29 -17.44 -7.79
N VAL A 122 -15.58 -17.21 -8.90
CA VAL A 122 -15.69 -18.05 -10.11
C VAL A 122 -14.45 -18.93 -10.16
N PRO A 123 -14.57 -20.26 -9.98
CA PRO A 123 -13.44 -21.16 -10.16
C PRO A 123 -13.02 -21.18 -11.63
N ARG A 124 -11.73 -20.94 -11.89
CA ARG A 124 -11.14 -21.12 -13.22
C ARG A 124 -11.17 -22.61 -13.55
N SER A 125 -12.09 -23.02 -14.42
CA SER A 125 -12.08 -24.36 -15.01
C SER A 125 -10.78 -24.52 -15.81
N GLY A 126 -9.97 -25.51 -15.42
CA GLY A 126 -8.82 -25.93 -16.18
C GLY A 126 -9.21 -26.49 -17.54
N ARG A 127 -8.44 -26.12 -18.56
CA ARG A 127 -8.14 -26.93 -19.74
C ARG A 127 -6.73 -26.66 -20.18
#